data_AF-A0A854DXT2-F1
#
_entry.id   AF-A0A854DXT2-F1
#
_cell.length_a   1.000
_cell.length_b   1.000
_cell.length_c   1.000
_cell.angle_alpha   90.00
_cell.angle_beta   90.00
_cell.angle_gamma   90.00
#
_symmetry.space_group_name_H-M   'P 1'
#
loop_
_entity.id
_entity.type
_entity.pdbx_description
1 polymer ?
#
loop_
_entity_poly.entity_id
_entity_poly.type
_entity_poly.pdbx_seq_one_letter_code
_entity_poly.pdbx_strand_id
1 'polypeptide(L)'
;MPPKAWAQGIALRVSSVADAISGEKKPRSHKMPNGVCFRSICRTCNGSVLSRYDKALVSMSRQVTEILRDRSKVTYYQSIRIQPQLVARGVLGHMSSVGLNRYDERHSQHLFDDRSDLLRQVRLHYWVYPYSGRTVLRDFGLGILGGKGSSAIYVLKAYPLAFAMVWNRDFQFEDWQPQSFDPFAGFEPDQEANLPLEFVGLPGQVWPEHVQGNTFAVLHSDGAFVATEKRRG
;
A
#
# COMPACT_ATOMS: atom_id res chain seq x y z
N MET A 1 -1.51 8.74 1.49
CA MET A 1 -1.31 9.13 0.06
C MET A 1 -0.06 8.44 -0.45
N PRO A 2 -0.02 7.72 -1.59
CA PRO A 2 1.25 7.29 -2.19
C PRO A 2 2.17 8.49 -2.51
N PRO A 3 3.49 8.31 -2.68
CA PRO A 3 4.43 9.40 -2.99
C PRO A 3 3.94 10.25 -4.18
N LYS A 4 4.12 11.57 -4.13
CA LYS A 4 3.77 12.48 -5.25
C LYS A 4 4.45 12.08 -6.57
N ALA A 5 5.63 11.48 -6.49
CA ALA A 5 6.36 10.97 -7.66
C ALA A 5 5.61 9.85 -8.41
N TRP A 6 4.64 9.18 -7.77
CA TRP A 6 3.85 8.11 -8.40
C TRP A 6 2.72 8.63 -9.30
N ALA A 7 2.49 9.95 -9.40
CA ALA A 7 1.76 10.58 -10.52
C ALA A 7 1.86 12.09 -10.42
N GLN A 8 2.47 12.69 -11.44
CA GLN A 8 2.25 14.09 -11.75
C GLN A 8 0.94 14.22 -12.56
N GLY A 9 0.08 15.18 -12.20
CA GLY A 9 -0.95 15.72 -13.10
C GLY A 9 -2.30 14.99 -13.21
N ILE A 10 -2.61 13.97 -12.40
CA ILE A 10 -3.87 13.21 -12.51
C ILE A 10 -4.89 13.64 -11.45
N ALA A 11 -6.09 14.03 -11.89
CA ALA A 11 -7.22 14.34 -11.01
C ALA A 11 -7.76 13.07 -10.35
N LEU A 12 -7.76 13.02 -9.02
CA LEU A 12 -8.19 11.86 -8.24
C LEU A 12 -9.67 11.95 -7.88
N ARG A 13 -10.40 10.84 -8.01
CA ARG A 13 -11.75 10.70 -7.46
C ARG A 13 -11.69 9.84 -6.20
N VAL A 14 -11.87 10.45 -5.03
CA VAL A 14 -11.98 9.74 -3.75
C VAL A 14 -13.40 9.24 -3.56
N SER A 15 -13.58 7.93 -3.39
CA SER A 15 -14.88 7.31 -3.06
C SER A 15 -14.73 6.35 -1.88
N SER A 16 -15.74 6.27 -1.01
CA SER A 16 -15.81 5.19 -0.03
C SER A 16 -15.80 3.85 -0.76
N VAL A 17 -15.05 2.86 -0.28
CA VAL A 17 -15.06 1.51 -0.90
C VAL A 17 -16.44 0.87 -0.81
N ALA A 18 -17.20 1.13 0.27
CA ALA A 18 -18.58 0.65 0.40
C ALA A 18 -19.48 1.18 -0.74
N ASP A 19 -19.29 2.44 -1.16
CA ASP A 19 -20.01 3.03 -2.31
C ASP A 19 -19.54 2.46 -3.65
N ALA A 20 -18.27 2.06 -3.75
CA ALA A 20 -17.69 1.49 -4.97
C ALA A 20 -18.10 0.01 -5.17
N ILE A 21 -18.25 -0.75 -4.08
CA ILE A 21 -18.65 -2.16 -4.08
C ILE A 21 -20.17 -2.31 -4.25
N SER A 22 -20.97 -1.47 -3.59
CA SER A 22 -22.44 -1.60 -3.60
C SER A 22 -23.09 -1.22 -4.93
N GLY A 23 -22.43 -0.44 -5.79
CA GLY A 23 -22.99 0.01 -7.08
C GLY A 23 -24.20 0.94 -6.98
N GLU A 24 -24.78 1.14 -5.80
CA GLU A 24 -26.12 1.71 -5.63
C GLU A 24 -26.17 3.24 -5.60
N LYS A 25 -25.06 3.95 -5.42
CA LYS A 25 -25.03 5.42 -5.53
C LYS A 25 -23.71 5.89 -6.12
N LYS A 26 -23.75 6.78 -7.12
CA LYS A 26 -22.54 7.52 -7.54
C LYS A 26 -22.06 8.36 -6.34
N PRO A 27 -20.93 8.03 -5.69
CA PRO A 27 -20.44 8.85 -4.60
C PRO A 27 -20.07 10.23 -5.12
N ARG A 28 -20.30 11.27 -4.29
CA ARG A 28 -19.93 12.66 -4.61
C ARG A 28 -18.45 12.71 -4.97
N SER A 29 -18.14 12.98 -6.24
CA SER A 29 -16.76 13.12 -6.68
C SER A 29 -16.23 14.49 -6.26
N HIS A 30 -15.25 14.54 -5.37
CA HIS A 30 -14.49 15.76 -5.14
C HIS A 30 -13.37 15.86 -6.18
N LYS A 31 -13.39 16.91 -7.02
CA LYS A 31 -12.21 17.28 -7.82
C LYS A 31 -11.18 17.86 -6.86
N MET A 32 -10.01 17.25 -6.79
CA MET A 32 -8.89 17.78 -6.01
C MET A 32 -7.78 18.19 -6.98
N PRO A 33 -7.60 19.49 -7.27
CA PRO A 33 -6.65 19.98 -8.27
C PRO A 33 -5.20 19.59 -8.01
N ASN A 34 -4.85 19.26 -6.77
CA ASN A 34 -3.47 19.03 -6.31
C ASN A 34 -3.25 17.61 -5.71
N GLY A 35 -4.13 16.66 -6.01
CA GLY A 35 -4.20 15.38 -5.29
C GLY A 35 -4.94 15.49 -3.95
N VAL A 36 -5.09 14.39 -3.22
CA VAL A 36 -5.87 14.40 -1.96
C VAL A 36 -5.09 15.10 -0.85
N CYS A 37 -5.50 16.32 -0.53
CA CYS A 37 -5.03 17.02 0.66
C CYS A 37 -5.72 16.45 1.90
N PHE A 38 -5.22 15.33 2.41
CA PHE A 38 -5.39 15.03 3.83
C PHE A 38 -4.53 16.02 4.62
N ARG A 39 -4.96 16.44 5.82
CA ARG A 39 -4.08 17.16 6.75
C ARG A 39 -2.91 16.24 7.07
N SER A 40 -1.80 16.43 6.38
CA SER A 40 -0.56 15.72 6.63
C SER A 40 0.02 16.16 7.97
N ILE A 41 0.90 15.31 8.52
CA ILE A 41 1.73 15.63 9.69
C ILE A 41 2.46 16.97 9.46
N CYS A 42 2.86 17.66 10.54
CA CYS A 42 3.43 19.01 10.49
C CYS A 42 4.58 19.14 9.46
N ARG A 43 4.88 20.38 9.04
CA ARG A 43 5.93 20.69 8.05
C ARG A 43 7.26 19.98 8.35
N THR A 44 7.60 19.86 9.63
CA THR A 44 8.78 19.14 10.12
C THR A 44 8.68 17.64 9.85
N CYS A 45 7.59 16.97 10.24
CA CYS A 45 7.42 15.54 10.02
C CYS A 45 7.38 15.17 8.52
N ASN A 46 6.74 15.99 7.68
CA ASN A 46 6.77 15.81 6.23
C ASN A 46 8.16 16.09 5.62
N GLY A 47 8.91 17.05 6.17
CA GLY A 47 10.17 17.52 5.59
C GLY A 47 11.41 16.75 6.03
N SER A 48 11.51 16.40 7.33
CA SER A 48 12.69 15.76 7.91
C SER A 48 12.55 14.26 8.12
N VAL A 49 11.38 13.78 8.55
CA VAL A 49 11.17 12.37 8.90
C VAL A 49 10.76 11.54 7.68
N LEU A 50 9.66 11.90 7.02
CA LEU A 50 9.13 11.13 5.89
C LEU A 50 9.96 11.25 4.61
N SER A 51 10.75 12.33 4.44
CA SER A 51 11.48 12.57 3.20
C SER A 51 12.53 11.50 2.89
N ARG A 52 13.15 10.90 3.91
CA ARG A 52 14.08 9.78 3.74
C ARG A 52 13.36 8.51 3.28
N TYR A 53 12.23 8.20 3.91
CA TYR A 53 11.44 7.01 3.59
C TYR A 53 10.81 7.11 2.19
N ASP A 54 10.29 8.29 1.84
CA ASP A 54 9.76 8.59 0.51
C ASP A 54 10.82 8.36 -0.58
N LYS A 55 12.08 8.77 -0.34
CA LYS A 55 13.18 8.54 -1.30
C LYS A 55 13.42 7.05 -1.53
N ALA A 56 13.45 6.24 -0.46
CA ALA A 56 13.64 4.79 -0.56
C ALA A 56 12.49 4.13 -1.35
N LEU A 57 11.24 4.50 -1.04
CA LEU A 57 10.06 3.97 -1.73
C LEU A 57 9.98 4.42 -3.19
N VAL A 58 10.38 5.65 -3.50
CA VAL A 58 10.48 6.16 -4.88
C VAL A 58 11.58 5.44 -5.66
N SER A 59 12.73 5.19 -5.03
CA SER A 59 13.82 4.41 -5.64
C SER A 59 13.34 3.00 -6.03
N MET A 60 12.68 2.30 -5.10
CA MET A 60 12.08 0.99 -5.36
C MET A 60 11.10 1.04 -6.54
N SER A 61 10.16 1.99 -6.52
CA SER A 61 9.15 2.14 -7.57
C SER A 61 9.75 2.42 -8.96
N ARG A 62 10.83 3.21 -9.03
CA ARG A 62 11.54 3.50 -10.29
C ARG A 62 12.19 2.24 -10.86
N GLN A 63 12.91 1.47 -10.04
CA GLN A 63 13.54 0.23 -10.47
C GLN A 63 12.51 -0.76 -11.04
N VAL A 64 11.37 -0.96 -10.37
CA VAL A 64 10.30 -1.82 -10.89
C VAL A 64 9.70 -1.27 -12.18
N THR A 65 9.52 0.05 -12.28
CA THR A 65 9.01 0.69 -13.50
C THR A 65 9.94 0.47 -14.69
N GLU A 66 11.25 0.57 -14.48
CA GLU A 66 12.26 0.35 -15.52
C GLU A 66 12.23 -1.09 -16.03
N ILE A 67 12.08 -2.06 -15.12
CA ILE A 67 11.89 -3.47 -15.47
C ILE A 67 10.63 -3.66 -16.31
N LEU A 68 9.49 -3.10 -15.90
CA LEU A 68 8.21 -3.25 -16.61
C LEU A 68 8.18 -2.55 -17.97
N ARG A 69 8.96 -1.47 -18.15
CA ARG A 69 9.07 -0.76 -19.43
C ARG A 69 9.84 -1.59 -20.47
N ASP A 70 10.81 -2.36 -20.02
CA ASP A 70 11.63 -3.18 -20.88
C ASP A 70 11.06 -4.60 -20.98
N ARG A 71 10.21 -4.82 -21.98
CA ARG A 71 9.59 -6.13 -22.23
C ARG A 71 10.61 -7.26 -22.45
N SER A 72 11.85 -6.94 -22.86
CA SER A 72 12.91 -7.94 -23.01
C SER A 72 13.52 -8.39 -21.68
N LYS A 73 13.36 -7.58 -20.62
CA LYS A 73 13.85 -7.87 -19.27
C LYS A 73 12.83 -8.56 -18.39
N VAL A 74 11.57 -8.67 -18.78
CA VAL A 74 10.54 -9.34 -17.97
C VAL A 74 10.75 -10.86 -18.01
N THR A 75 11.70 -11.33 -17.21
CA THR A 75 11.86 -12.75 -16.85
C THR A 75 10.90 -13.12 -15.73
N TYR A 76 10.66 -14.44 -15.52
CA TYR A 76 9.79 -14.95 -14.45
C TYR A 76 10.15 -14.41 -13.06
N TYR A 77 11.46 -14.23 -12.81
CA TYR A 77 12.02 -13.74 -11.55
C TYR A 77 13.10 -12.69 -11.79
N GLN A 78 13.08 -11.61 -11.03
CA GLN A 78 14.17 -10.62 -10.93
C GLN A 78 14.38 -10.21 -9.49
N SER A 79 15.42 -9.42 -9.23
CA SER A 79 15.60 -8.76 -7.94
C SER A 79 16.03 -7.31 -8.11
N ILE A 80 15.61 -6.47 -7.16
CA ILE A 80 15.99 -5.07 -7.09
C ILE A 80 16.67 -4.78 -5.75
N ARG A 81 17.56 -3.78 -5.71
CA ARG A 81 18.23 -3.40 -4.47
C ARG A 81 17.42 -2.32 -3.76
N ILE A 82 17.09 -2.58 -2.49
CA ILE A 82 16.28 -1.66 -1.67
C ILE A 82 16.86 -1.52 -0.27
N GLN A 83 16.39 -0.53 0.47
CA GLN A 83 16.57 -0.42 1.93
C GLN A 83 15.24 -0.82 2.61
N PRO A 84 15.06 -2.09 3.04
CA PRO A 84 13.74 -2.63 3.39
C PRO A 84 13.06 -1.88 4.54
N GLN A 85 13.84 -1.50 5.56
CA GLN A 85 13.34 -0.80 6.74
C GLN A 85 12.81 0.61 6.41
N LEU A 86 13.47 1.32 5.49
CA LEU A 86 13.01 2.65 5.04
C LEU A 86 11.79 2.53 4.12
N VAL A 87 11.77 1.52 3.25
CA VAL A 87 10.61 1.24 2.37
C VAL A 87 9.37 0.93 3.22
N ALA A 88 9.49 0.04 4.21
CA ALA A 88 8.38 -0.34 5.07
C ALA A 88 7.78 0.86 5.81
N ARG A 89 8.62 1.76 6.33
CA ARG A 89 8.20 3.00 6.99
C ARG A 89 7.60 4.02 6.02
N GLY A 90 8.09 4.07 4.77
CA GLY A 90 7.49 4.87 3.72
C GLY A 90 6.06 4.42 3.43
N VAL A 91 5.86 3.11 3.30
CA VAL A 91 4.52 2.52 3.14
C VAL A 91 3.62 2.86 4.34
N LEU A 92 4.11 2.67 5.57
CA LEU A 92 3.37 3.02 6.78
C LEU A 92 2.98 4.51 6.81
N GLY A 93 3.90 5.42 6.52
CA GLY A 93 3.63 6.86 6.51
C GLY A 93 2.56 7.24 5.50
N HIS A 94 2.58 6.60 4.33
CA HIS A 94 1.57 6.80 3.30
C HIS A 94 0.20 6.20 3.67
N MET A 95 0.15 5.09 4.40
CA MET A 95 -1.10 4.52 4.92
C MET A 95 -1.67 5.36 6.07
N SER A 96 -0.82 5.78 7.01
CA SER A 96 -1.20 6.60 8.18
C SER A 96 -1.70 8.00 7.82
N SER A 97 -1.28 8.53 6.66
CA SER A 97 -1.73 9.84 6.15
C SER A 97 -3.13 9.82 5.49
N VAL A 98 -3.84 8.69 5.51
CA VAL A 98 -5.20 8.56 4.97
C VAL A 98 -6.25 8.64 6.08
N GLY A 99 -7.23 9.52 5.89
CA GLY A 99 -8.30 9.83 6.84
C GLY A 99 -8.00 11.07 7.70
N LEU A 100 -9.04 11.79 8.12
CA LEU A 100 -8.93 12.94 9.05
C LEU A 100 -8.94 12.44 10.49
N ASN A 101 -8.13 13.05 11.37
CA ASN A 101 -8.05 12.75 12.82
C ASN A 101 -7.78 11.29 13.18
N ARG A 102 -7.02 10.57 12.35
CA ARG A 102 -6.70 9.14 12.57
C ARG A 102 -5.26 8.90 13.03
N TYR A 103 -4.79 9.76 13.92
CA TYR A 103 -3.53 9.56 14.60
C TYR A 103 -3.64 8.30 15.46
N ASP A 104 -2.75 7.35 15.22
CA ASP A 104 -2.56 6.19 16.08
C ASP A 104 -1.12 6.25 16.58
N GLU A 105 -0.97 6.40 17.90
CA GLU A 105 0.33 6.52 18.55
C GLU A 105 1.19 5.28 18.35
N ARG A 106 0.58 4.09 18.36
CA ARG A 106 1.27 2.81 18.17
C ARG A 106 1.85 2.68 16.78
N HIS A 107 1.16 3.21 15.76
CA HIS A 107 1.68 3.21 14.39
C HIS A 107 2.69 4.33 14.18
N SER A 108 2.44 5.49 14.79
CA SER A 108 3.25 6.69 14.60
C SER A 108 4.64 6.56 15.23
N GLN A 109 4.79 5.81 16.32
CA GLN A 109 6.10 5.54 16.94
C GLN A 109 7.10 4.97 15.92
N HIS A 110 6.64 4.09 15.02
CA HIS A 110 7.50 3.45 14.02
C HIS A 110 7.99 4.40 12.93
N LEU A 111 7.34 5.55 12.77
CA LEU A 111 7.78 6.61 11.86
C LEU A 111 8.81 7.53 12.50
N PHE A 112 8.81 7.67 13.82
CA PHE A 112 9.73 8.55 14.55
C PHE A 112 10.96 7.83 15.08
N ASP A 113 10.86 6.51 15.30
CA ASP A 113 11.98 5.64 15.65
C ASP A 113 12.30 4.70 14.47
N ASP A 114 13.41 4.99 13.79
CA ASP A 114 13.88 4.21 12.65
C ASP A 114 14.45 2.84 13.05
N ARG A 115 14.75 2.61 14.34
CA ARG A 115 15.20 1.33 14.89
C ARG A 115 14.08 0.48 15.49
N SER A 116 12.85 0.99 15.47
CA SER A 116 11.70 0.24 15.95
C SER A 116 11.50 -1.08 15.18
N ASP A 117 10.84 -2.03 15.82
CA ASP A 117 10.66 -3.39 15.33
C ASP A 117 9.42 -3.57 14.44
N LEU A 118 9.07 -2.57 13.62
CA LEU A 118 7.86 -2.55 12.78
C LEU A 118 7.62 -3.89 12.06
N LEU A 119 8.61 -4.39 11.32
CA LEU A 119 8.52 -5.64 10.56
C LEU A 119 8.48 -6.91 11.42
N ARG A 120 8.67 -6.81 12.74
CA ARG A 120 8.42 -7.89 13.71
C ARG A 120 7.00 -7.84 14.25
N GLN A 121 6.37 -6.66 14.31
CA GLN A 121 5.00 -6.49 14.78
C GLN A 121 3.96 -6.74 13.68
N VAL A 122 4.25 -6.36 12.44
CA VAL A 122 3.33 -6.53 11.30
C VAL A 122 3.94 -7.37 10.20
N ARG A 123 3.08 -8.01 9.40
CA ARG A 123 3.50 -8.60 8.14
C ARG A 123 3.23 -7.61 7.01
N LEU A 124 4.29 -7.09 6.41
CA LEU A 124 4.21 -6.25 5.21
C LEU A 124 4.40 -7.12 3.97
N HIS A 125 3.34 -7.24 3.19
CA HIS A 125 3.34 -7.89 1.90
C HIS A 125 3.53 -6.90 0.76
N TYR A 126 4.08 -7.38 -0.35
CA TYR A 126 4.25 -6.60 -1.57
C TYR A 126 4.05 -7.45 -2.81
N TRP A 127 3.69 -6.79 -3.91
CA TRP A 127 3.64 -7.41 -5.23
C TRP A 127 3.72 -6.39 -6.35
N VAL A 128 4.09 -6.88 -7.55
CA VAL A 128 4.03 -6.09 -8.76
C VAL A 128 2.57 -5.80 -9.11
N TYR A 129 2.24 -4.54 -9.31
CA TYR A 129 0.91 -4.05 -9.64
C TYR A 129 0.95 -3.35 -11.00
N PRO A 130 0.81 -4.08 -12.11
CA PRO A 130 0.96 -3.55 -13.46
C PRO A 130 -0.32 -2.86 -13.97
N TYR A 131 -1.14 -2.32 -13.07
CA TYR A 131 -2.43 -1.75 -13.40
C TYR A 131 -2.44 -0.23 -13.15
N SER A 132 -3.23 0.48 -13.96
CA SER A 132 -3.51 1.90 -13.73
C SER A 132 -4.42 2.10 -12.52
N GLY A 133 -4.36 3.29 -11.93
CA GLY A 133 -5.21 3.68 -10.81
C GLY A 133 -4.54 3.54 -9.45
N ARG A 134 -5.23 3.99 -8.41
CA ARG A 134 -4.72 4.05 -7.04
C ARG A 134 -5.78 3.59 -6.07
N THR A 135 -5.40 2.68 -5.17
CA THR A 135 -6.28 2.21 -4.12
C THR A 135 -5.57 2.37 -2.79
N VAL A 136 -6.20 3.06 -1.84
CA VAL A 136 -5.70 3.11 -0.46
C VAL A 136 -6.81 2.74 0.50
N LEU A 137 -6.68 1.57 1.11
CA LEU A 137 -7.65 1.04 2.07
C LEU A 137 -7.00 1.05 3.44
N ARG A 138 -7.69 1.64 4.40
CA ARG A 138 -7.30 1.61 5.80
C ARG A 138 -8.43 0.98 6.59
N ASP A 139 -8.06 0.29 7.67
CA ASP A 139 -8.98 -0.36 8.59
C ASP A 139 -9.92 -1.35 7.85
N PHE A 140 -9.37 -2.04 6.83
CA PHE A 140 -10.05 -3.10 6.09
C PHE A 140 -9.90 -4.39 6.90
N GLY A 141 -10.97 -4.81 7.57
CA GLY A 141 -11.02 -6.11 8.22
C GLY A 141 -11.22 -7.18 7.16
N LEU A 142 -10.30 -8.14 7.08
CA LEU A 142 -10.43 -9.30 6.19
C LEU A 142 -10.47 -10.57 7.04
N GLY A 143 -11.43 -11.45 6.77
CA GLY A 143 -11.52 -12.75 7.44
C GLY A 143 -11.88 -13.84 6.45
N ILE A 144 -11.48 -15.07 6.78
CA ILE A 144 -11.77 -16.27 5.99
C ILE A 144 -12.66 -17.19 6.84
N LEU A 145 -13.85 -17.49 6.35
CA LEU A 145 -14.77 -18.44 7.00
C LEU A 145 -14.13 -19.84 7.03
N GLY A 146 -13.97 -20.41 8.23
CA GLY A 146 -13.31 -21.70 8.44
C GLY A 146 -11.78 -21.67 8.38
N GLY A 147 -11.16 -20.51 8.14
CA GLY A 147 -9.71 -20.31 8.08
C GLY A 147 -9.08 -19.86 9.41
N LYS A 148 -7.76 -19.59 9.39
CA LYS A 148 -6.97 -19.15 10.55
C LYS A 148 -7.18 -17.66 10.91
N GLY A 149 -8.44 -17.26 11.07
CA GLY A 149 -8.82 -15.99 11.68
C GLY A 149 -9.04 -14.82 10.73
N SER A 150 -9.10 -13.63 11.32
CA SER A 150 -9.27 -12.35 10.63
C SER A 150 -8.13 -11.41 10.99
N SER A 151 -7.94 -10.37 10.18
CA SER A 151 -6.96 -9.33 10.44
C SER A 151 -7.46 -7.97 9.99
N ALA A 152 -6.99 -6.93 10.68
CA ALA A 152 -6.97 -5.59 10.12
C ALA A 152 -5.86 -5.53 9.07
N ILE A 153 -6.20 -5.05 7.88
CA ILE A 153 -5.29 -4.94 6.75
C ILE A 153 -5.34 -3.51 6.21
N TYR A 154 -4.17 -2.93 5.96
CA TYR A 154 -4.04 -1.69 5.23
C TYR A 154 -3.48 -2.00 3.83
N VAL A 155 -4.12 -1.49 2.79
CA VAL A 155 -3.76 -1.76 1.40
C VAL A 155 -3.35 -0.46 0.72
N LEU A 156 -2.22 -0.46 0.03
CA LEU A 156 -1.73 0.64 -0.79
C LEU A 156 -1.34 0.10 -2.16
N LYS A 157 -2.09 0.46 -3.20
CA LYS A 157 -1.82 0.03 -4.57
C LYS A 157 -1.70 1.23 -5.49
N ALA A 158 -0.65 1.23 -6.30
CA ALA A 158 -0.47 2.18 -7.39
C ALA A 158 0.61 1.67 -8.32
N TYR A 159 0.48 1.88 -9.63
CA TYR A 159 1.53 1.47 -10.55
C TYR A 159 2.94 1.92 -10.09
N PRO A 160 3.96 1.04 -10.05
CA PRO A 160 3.96 -0.38 -10.43
C PRO A 160 3.86 -1.37 -9.26
N LEU A 161 3.51 -0.92 -8.06
CA LEU A 161 3.63 -1.70 -6.81
C LEU A 161 2.36 -1.65 -5.97
N ALA A 162 2.13 -2.76 -5.28
CA ALA A 162 1.09 -2.84 -4.29
C ALA A 162 1.64 -3.43 -2.99
N PHE A 163 1.04 -3.02 -1.89
CA PHE A 163 1.40 -3.39 -0.54
C PHE A 163 0.16 -3.72 0.27
N ALA A 164 0.27 -4.71 1.13
CA ALA A 164 -0.72 -5.02 2.17
C ALA A 164 0.00 -5.17 3.51
N MET A 165 -0.36 -4.34 4.48
CA MET A 165 0.15 -4.42 5.84
C MET A 165 -0.89 -5.10 6.72
N VAL A 166 -0.52 -6.24 7.29
CA VAL A 166 -1.40 -7.13 8.04
C VAL A 166 -0.96 -7.14 9.50
N TRP A 167 -1.87 -6.78 10.40
CA TRP A 167 -1.59 -6.64 11.84
C TRP A 167 -1.62 -7.97 12.59
N ASN A 168 -2.23 -9.01 12.01
CA ASN A 168 -2.16 -10.38 12.51
C ASN A 168 -1.15 -11.17 11.66
N ARG A 169 0.03 -11.47 12.22
CA ARG A 169 1.10 -12.19 11.49
C ARG A 169 0.74 -13.62 11.11
N ASP A 170 -0.23 -14.23 11.78
CA ASP A 170 -0.66 -15.60 11.46
C ASP A 170 -1.72 -15.64 10.36
N PHE A 171 -2.22 -14.47 9.95
CA PHE A 171 -3.15 -14.36 8.83
C PHE A 171 -2.48 -14.77 7.52
N GLN A 172 -3.24 -15.50 6.72
CA GLN A 172 -2.86 -16.01 5.41
C GLN A 172 -4.00 -15.73 4.44
N PHE A 173 -3.69 -15.23 3.25
CA PHE A 173 -4.68 -15.11 2.17
C PHE A 173 -5.06 -16.51 1.64
N GLU A 174 -6.29 -16.71 1.17
CA GLU A 174 -6.78 -18.04 0.77
C GLU A 174 -6.20 -18.47 -0.60
N ASP A 175 -6.45 -17.68 -1.64
CA ASP A 175 -6.19 -18.09 -3.03
C ASP A 175 -4.79 -17.77 -3.55
N TRP A 176 -4.16 -16.73 -3.00
CA TRP A 176 -2.88 -16.22 -3.50
C TRP A 176 -2.08 -15.55 -2.39
N GLN A 177 -0.80 -15.92 -2.26
CA GLN A 177 0.07 -15.39 -1.23
C GLN A 177 1.11 -14.42 -1.80
N PRO A 178 1.02 -13.11 -1.47
CA PRO A 178 2.07 -12.18 -1.82
C PRO A 178 3.34 -12.43 -1.00
N GLN A 179 4.48 -12.16 -1.64
CA GLN A 179 5.77 -12.08 -0.98
C GLN A 179 5.75 -11.09 0.19
N SER A 180 6.54 -11.35 1.23
CA SER A 180 6.57 -10.53 2.45
C SER A 180 7.96 -9.98 2.75
N PHE A 181 8.00 -8.92 3.56
CA PHE A 181 9.21 -8.31 4.10
C PHE A 181 9.77 -9.05 5.34
N ASP A 182 9.19 -10.19 5.73
CA ASP A 182 9.60 -10.94 6.92
C ASP A 182 11.11 -11.28 6.96
N PRO A 183 11.77 -11.66 5.84
CA PRO A 183 13.21 -11.92 5.84
C PRO A 183 14.07 -10.70 6.25
N PHE A 184 13.52 -9.49 6.14
CA PHE A 184 14.22 -8.24 6.42
C PHE A 184 13.93 -7.69 7.82
N ALA A 185 13.17 -8.41 8.66
CA ALA A 185 12.74 -7.90 9.96
C ALA A 185 13.91 -7.62 10.94
N GLY A 186 15.06 -8.25 10.73
CA GLY A 186 16.27 -8.04 11.52
C GLY A 186 17.30 -7.08 10.92
N PHE A 187 16.98 -6.41 9.81
CA PHE A 187 17.93 -5.55 9.11
C PHE A 187 18.03 -4.18 9.78
N GLU A 188 19.22 -3.59 9.72
CA GLU A 188 19.44 -2.20 10.16
C GLU A 188 18.73 -1.20 9.21
N PRO A 189 18.40 0.03 9.67
CA PRO A 189 17.62 0.98 8.89
C PRO A 189 18.20 1.29 7.50
N ASP A 190 19.52 1.44 7.41
CA ASP A 190 20.23 1.76 6.16
C ASP A 190 20.66 0.55 5.35
N GLN A 191 20.48 -0.66 5.87
CA GLN A 191 20.98 -1.87 5.25
C GLN A 191 20.26 -2.13 3.92
N GLU A 192 21.06 -2.31 2.87
CA GLU A 192 20.54 -2.69 1.55
C GLU A 192 20.34 -4.21 1.44
N ALA A 193 19.32 -4.61 0.68
CA ALA A 193 18.98 -5.99 0.41
C ALA A 193 18.48 -6.16 -1.02
N ASN A 194 18.63 -7.36 -1.57
CA ASN A 194 17.95 -7.74 -2.81
C ASN A 194 16.52 -8.18 -2.47
N LEU A 195 15.53 -7.49 -3.04
CA LEU A 195 14.12 -7.86 -2.97
C LEU A 195 13.76 -8.68 -4.22
N PRO A 196 13.33 -9.94 -4.09
CA PRO A 196 12.84 -10.71 -5.22
C PRO A 196 11.54 -10.11 -5.78
N LEU A 197 11.35 -10.20 -7.09
CA LEU A 197 10.16 -9.73 -7.79
C LEU A 197 9.63 -10.86 -8.67
N GLU A 198 8.32 -11.08 -8.56
CA GLU A 198 7.57 -12.03 -9.36
C GLU A 198 6.67 -11.29 -10.35
N PHE A 199 6.63 -11.75 -11.60
CA PHE A 199 5.85 -11.14 -12.68
C PHE A 199 4.76 -12.06 -13.23
N VAL A 200 4.64 -13.27 -12.70
CA VAL A 200 3.69 -14.30 -13.15
C VAL A 200 2.74 -14.67 -12.02
N GLY A 201 1.50 -15.00 -12.36
CA GLY A 201 0.48 -15.35 -11.37
C GLY A 201 0.06 -14.17 -10.50
N LEU A 202 0.23 -12.93 -10.98
CA LEU A 202 -0.16 -11.72 -10.26
C LEU A 202 -1.68 -11.67 -10.07
N PRO A 203 -2.16 -11.18 -8.92
CA PRO A 203 -3.59 -11.10 -8.67
C PRO A 203 -4.25 -10.03 -9.55
N GLY A 204 -5.58 -10.12 -9.66
CA GLY A 204 -6.37 -9.14 -10.41
C GLY A 204 -6.30 -7.73 -9.81
N GLN A 205 -6.64 -6.71 -10.61
CA GLN A 205 -6.53 -5.29 -10.24
C GLN A 205 -7.23 -4.93 -8.92
N VAL A 206 -8.35 -5.61 -8.62
CA VAL A 206 -9.23 -5.34 -7.47
C VAL A 206 -8.99 -6.29 -6.29
N TRP A 207 -7.93 -7.09 -6.31
CA TRP A 207 -7.52 -7.90 -5.17
C TRP A 207 -6.69 -7.06 -4.17
N PRO A 208 -6.83 -7.24 -2.84
CA PRO A 208 -7.74 -8.17 -2.15
C PRO A 208 -9.12 -7.56 -1.79
N GLU A 209 -9.44 -6.35 -2.25
CA GLU A 209 -10.65 -5.65 -1.81
C GLU A 209 -11.97 -6.25 -2.31
N HIS A 210 -11.92 -6.92 -3.45
CA HIS A 210 -13.06 -7.64 -3.98
C HIS A 210 -13.01 -9.08 -3.48
N VAL A 211 -13.67 -9.31 -2.36
CA VAL A 211 -13.75 -10.64 -1.73
C VAL A 211 -14.71 -11.55 -2.51
N GLN A 212 -14.30 -12.80 -2.68
CA GLN A 212 -15.09 -13.86 -3.32
C GLN A 212 -15.04 -15.12 -2.44
N GLY A 213 -15.99 -16.04 -2.65
CA GLY A 213 -16.00 -17.33 -1.94
C GLY A 213 -16.20 -17.18 -0.42
N ASN A 214 -15.31 -17.79 0.36
CA ASN A 214 -15.37 -17.85 1.82
C ASN A 214 -14.73 -16.65 2.53
N THR A 215 -14.26 -15.66 1.78
CA THR A 215 -13.65 -14.46 2.35
C THR A 215 -14.72 -13.40 2.61
N PHE A 216 -14.71 -12.82 3.81
CA PHE A 216 -15.54 -11.67 4.16
C PHE A 216 -14.69 -10.44 4.44
N ALA A 217 -15.19 -9.27 4.03
CA ALA A 217 -14.58 -7.99 4.30
C ALA A 217 -15.49 -7.14 5.18
N VAL A 218 -14.92 -6.54 6.23
CA VAL A 218 -15.56 -5.54 7.07
C VAL A 218 -14.87 -4.21 6.82
N LEU A 219 -15.66 -3.20 6.45
CA LEU A 219 -15.16 -1.86 6.25
C LEU A 219 -15.82 -0.92 7.26
N HIS A 220 -14.99 -0.22 8.03
CA HIS A 220 -15.49 0.92 8.78
C HIS A 220 -15.81 2.04 7.78
N SER A 221 -17.04 2.58 7.82
CA SER A 221 -17.63 3.51 6.82
C SER A 221 -16.74 4.70 6.42
N ASP A 222 -15.81 5.09 7.30
CA ASP A 222 -14.98 6.28 7.15
C ASP A 222 -13.54 5.98 6.69
N GLY A 223 -13.14 4.72 6.47
CA GLY A 223 -11.72 4.30 6.36
C GLY A 223 -11.20 3.90 4.99
N ALA A 224 -12.08 3.71 4.00
CA ALA A 224 -11.69 3.04 2.77
C ALA A 224 -11.86 3.97 1.57
N PHE A 225 -10.77 4.26 0.86
CA PHE A 225 -10.77 5.25 -0.21
C PHE A 225 -10.22 4.66 -1.52
N VAL A 226 -11.06 4.57 -2.54
CA VAL A 226 -10.58 4.28 -3.91
C VAL A 226 -10.32 5.60 -4.61
N ALA A 227 -9.16 5.73 -5.27
CA ALA A 227 -8.79 6.87 -6.09
C ALA A 227 -8.63 6.44 -7.56
N THR A 228 -9.70 6.52 -8.33
CA THR A 228 -9.66 6.20 -9.77
C THR A 228 -9.29 7.42 -10.61
N GLU A 229 -8.57 7.19 -11.71
CA GLU A 229 -8.33 8.20 -12.72
C GLU A 229 -9.64 8.54 -13.45
N LYS A 230 -9.94 9.84 -13.56
CA LYS A 230 -11.12 10.29 -14.28
C LYS A 230 -10.88 10.14 -15.79
N ARG A 231 -11.53 9.18 -16.44
CA ARG A 231 -11.60 9.13 -17.91
C ARG A 231 -12.12 10.49 -18.43
N ARG A 232 -11.34 11.16 -19.27
CA ARG A 232 -11.82 12.32 -20.04
C ARG A 232 -12.84 11.78 -21.04
N GLY A 233 -14.12 12.04 -20.77
CA GLY A 233 -15.17 11.98 -21.78
C GLY A 233 -15.18 13.27 -22.58
#